data_AF-A0A0L8HH92-F1
#
_entry.id   AF-A0A0L8HH92-F1
#
_cell.length_a   1.000
_cell.length_b   1.000
_cell.length_c   1.000
_cell.angle_alpha   90.00
_cell.angle_beta   90.00
_cell.angle_gamma   90.00
#
_symmetry.space_group_name_H-M   'P 1'
#
loop_
_entity.id
_entity.type
_entity.pdbx_description
1 polymer ?
#
loop_
_entity_poly.entity_id
_entity_poly.type
_entity_poly.pdbx_seq_one_letter_code
_entity_poly.pdbx_strand_id
1 'polypeptide(L)' 'MADQNKSDKRRWTLLYAYNLRDNDPVYVHHHPQYSYLEKVPDTAVKDCQNYTDLTGKKFLNPAIDKTVRVDQKDEQ' A
#
# COMPACT_ATOMS: atom_id res chain seq x y z
N MET A 1 11.04 11.80 15.62
CA MET A 1 10.47 10.50 15.97
C MET A 1 8.96 10.65 15.99
N ALA A 2 8.19 9.72 15.42
CA ALA A 2 6.74 9.80 15.50
C ALA A 2 6.26 9.26 16.84
N ASP A 3 5.46 10.03 17.58
CA ASP A 3 4.93 9.61 18.87
C ASP A 3 3.88 8.49 18.74
N GLN A 4 3.75 7.72 19.83
CA GLN A 4 2.78 6.63 19.94
C GLN A 4 1.35 7.12 19.72
N ASN A 5 0.61 6.43 18.84
CA ASN A 5 -0.82 6.68 18.68
C ASN A 5 -1.58 6.16 19.91
N LYS A 6 -2.22 7.05 20.66
CA LYS A 6 -3.00 6.74 21.88
C LYS A 6 -4.52 6.65 21.63
N SER A 7 -4.99 6.95 20.42
CA SER A 7 -6.41 6.81 20.05
C SER A 7 -6.74 5.35 19.73
N ASP A 8 -8.02 5.04 19.86
CA ASP A 8 -8.73 3.88 19.31
C ASP A 8 -8.66 3.77 17.78
N LYS A 9 -8.44 4.88 17.05
CA LYS A 9 -8.40 4.92 15.59
C LYS A 9 -7.02 4.60 15.03
N ARG A 10 -6.99 3.90 13.89
CA ARG A 10 -5.77 3.65 13.11
C ARG A 10 -5.22 4.95 12.52
N ARG A 11 -3.89 5.11 12.60
CA ARG A 11 -3.15 6.15 11.86
C ARG A 11 -2.82 5.61 10.47
N TRP A 12 -3.52 6.10 9.45
CA TRP A 12 -3.21 5.80 8.06
C TRP A 12 -2.25 6.85 7.53
N THR A 13 -1.10 6.40 7.05
CA THR A 13 -0.12 7.24 6.36
C THR A 13 0.21 6.57 5.04
N LEU A 14 0.24 7.38 3.99
CA LEU A 14 0.77 6.99 2.70
C LEU A 14 2.08 7.74 2.51
N LEU A 15 3.18 7.01 2.52
CA LEU A 15 4.51 7.57 2.32
C LEU A 15 4.94 7.27 0.89
N TYR A 16 5.13 8.31 0.11
CA TYR A 16 5.80 8.23 -1.18
C TYR A 16 7.21 8.77 -1.06
N ALA A 17 8.20 7.99 -1.49
CA ALA A 17 9.57 8.43 -1.66
C ALA A 17 9.89 8.37 -3.14
N TYR A 18 10.27 9.51 -3.71
CA TYR A 18 10.64 9.60 -5.12
C TYR A 18 12.15 9.78 -5.23
N ASN A 19 12.76 8.96 -6.07
CA ASN A 19 14.14 9.10 -6.48
C ASN A 19 14.18 9.38 -7.98
N LEU A 20 15.21 10.07 -8.45
CA LEU A 20 15.51 10.11 -9.88
C LEU A 20 15.85 8.70 -10.37
N ARG A 21 15.53 8.39 -11.63
CA ARG A 21 15.97 7.15 -12.29
C ARG A 21 17.47 6.91 -12.12
N ASP A 22 18.24 7.98 -12.19
CA ASP A 22 19.69 7.92 -12.13
C ASP A 22 20.22 7.75 -10.68
N ASN A 23 19.33 7.86 -9.68
CA ASN A 23 19.61 7.57 -8.26
C ASN A 23 19.15 6.14 -7.90
N ASP A 24 19.57 5.17 -8.72
CA ASP A 24 19.34 3.74 -8.50
C ASP A 24 20.48 3.15 -7.64
N PRO A 25 20.22 2.19 -6.73
CA PRO A 25 21.29 1.56 -5.97
C PRO A 25 22.35 0.94 -6.87
N VAL A 26 23.62 1.24 -6.55
CA VAL A 26 24.80 0.74 -7.29
C VAL A 26 24.86 -0.79 -7.30
N TYR A 27 24.37 -1.44 -6.24
CA TYR A 27 24.38 -2.88 -6.09
C TYR A 27 22.96 -3.43 -6.00
N VAL A 28 22.73 -4.55 -6.70
CA VAL A 28 21.48 -5.31 -6.60
C VAL A 28 21.38 -5.93 -5.19
N HIS A 29 20.26 -5.70 -4.50
CA HIS A 29 20.02 -6.21 -3.15
C HIS A 29 18.53 -6.58 -2.97
N HIS A 30 18.16 -7.06 -1.78
CA HIS A 30 16.78 -7.34 -1.36
C HIS A 30 15.82 -6.14 -1.42
N HIS A 31 16.35 -4.91 -1.57
CA HIS A 31 15.53 -3.72 -1.70
C HIS A 31 15.21 -3.42 -3.17
N PRO A 32 14.01 -2.89 -3.47
CA PRO A 32 13.63 -2.58 -4.83
C PRO A 32 14.60 -1.60 -5.49
N GLN A 33 15.04 -1.94 -6.70
CA GLN A 33 15.69 -1.01 -7.62
C GLN A 33 14.64 -0.24 -8.41
N TYR A 34 15.09 0.79 -9.12
CA TYR A 34 14.28 1.55 -10.04
C TYR A 34 13.61 0.61 -11.04
N SER A 35 12.29 0.64 -11.05
CA SER A 35 11.47 0.00 -12.07
C SER A 35 11.03 1.07 -13.06
N TYR A 36 11.23 0.82 -14.35
CA TYR A 36 10.87 1.79 -15.39
C TYR A 36 9.38 2.12 -15.35
N LEU A 37 9.06 3.41 -15.27
CA LEU A 37 7.70 3.91 -15.34
C LEU A 37 7.45 4.52 -16.71
N GLU A 38 6.66 3.82 -17.53
CA GLU A 38 6.16 4.36 -18.80
C GLU A 38 5.04 5.36 -18.54
N LYS A 39 5.24 6.61 -18.97
CA LYS A 39 4.18 7.62 -18.88
C LYS A 39 3.15 7.39 -19.98
N VAL A 40 1.92 7.15 -19.59
CA VAL A 40 0.78 6.98 -20.49
C VAL A 40 -0.18 8.18 -20.41
N PRO A 41 -0.99 8.46 -21.44
CA PRO A 41 -2.05 9.47 -21.36
C PRO A 41 -3.10 9.10 -20.31
N ASP A 42 -3.79 10.10 -19.76
CA ASP A 42 -4.85 9.90 -18.75
C ASP A 42 -5.97 8.95 -19.23
N THR A 43 -6.19 8.86 -20.54
CA THR A 43 -7.20 7.96 -21.12
C THR A 43 -6.87 6.48 -20.93
N ALA A 44 -5.60 6.12 -20.73
CA ALA A 44 -5.15 4.73 -20.63
C ALA A 44 -5.79 3.97 -19.45
N VAL A 45 -6.21 4.66 -18.39
CA VAL A 45 -6.91 4.03 -17.26
C VAL A 45 -8.21 3.33 -17.68
N LYS A 46 -8.85 3.80 -18.76
CA LYS A 46 -10.08 3.21 -19.30
C LYS A 46 -9.84 1.92 -20.06
N ASP A 47 -8.62 1.74 -20.57
CA ASP A 47 -8.22 0.59 -21.38
C ASP A 47 -7.64 -0.56 -20.51
N CYS A 48 -7.41 -0.30 -19.21
CA CYS A 48 -6.90 -1.30 -18.29
C CYS A 48 -7.88 -2.46 -18.09
N GLN A 49 -7.37 -3.69 -18.16
CA GLN A 49 -8.16 -4.88 -17.89
C GLN A 49 -8.43 -5.02 -16.39
N ASN A 50 -9.69 -5.21 -16.02
CA ASN A 50 -10.07 -5.57 -14.66
C ASN A 50 -9.70 -7.03 -14.39
N TYR A 51 -8.93 -7.27 -13.33
CA TYR A 51 -8.63 -8.61 -12.85
C TYR A 51 -9.58 -8.98 -11.72
N THR A 52 -10.33 -10.06 -11.90
CA THR A 52 -11.22 -10.62 -10.88
C THR A 52 -10.61 -11.81 -10.16
N ASP A 53 -9.58 -12.44 -10.74
CA ASP A 53 -8.84 -13.50 -10.09
C ASP A 53 -7.87 -12.91 -9.06
N LEU A 54 -8.22 -13.11 -7.78
CA LEU A 54 -7.44 -12.65 -6.64
C LEU A 54 -6.76 -13.83 -5.92
N THR A 55 -6.65 -14.99 -6.57
CA THR A 55 -6.02 -16.18 -6.01
C THR A 55 -4.59 -15.86 -5.57
N GLY A 56 -4.26 -16.20 -4.31
CA GLY A 56 -2.96 -15.91 -3.71
C GLY A 56 -2.77 -14.47 -3.21
N LYS A 57 -3.69 -13.54 -3.48
CA LYS A 57 -3.71 -12.22 -2.83
C LYS A 57 -4.37 -12.35 -1.46
N LYS A 58 -3.78 -11.72 -0.45
CA LYS A 58 -4.38 -11.59 0.89
C LYS A 58 -4.74 -10.14 1.11
N PHE A 59 -6.02 -9.87 1.30
CA PHE A 59 -6.49 -8.56 1.73
C PHE A 59 -6.53 -8.52 3.25
N LEU A 60 -6.35 -7.33 3.81
CA LEU A 60 -6.48 -7.10 5.25
C LEU A 60 -7.92 -7.46 5.66
N ASN A 61 -8.07 -8.44 6.55
CA ASN A 61 -9.34 -8.75 7.18
C ASN A 61 -9.31 -8.26 8.64
N PRO A 62 -10.06 -7.20 8.99
CA PRO A 62 -10.11 -6.66 10.35
C PRO A 62 -10.45 -7.67 11.44
N ALA A 63 -11.26 -8.68 11.14
CA ALA A 63 -11.70 -9.68 12.12
C ALA A 63 -10.61 -10.70 12.48
N ILE A 64 -9.59 -10.86 11.62
CA ILE A 64 -8.54 -11.88 11.77
C ILE A 64 -7.18 -11.23 12.11
N ASP A 65 -6.96 -9.99 11.66
CA ASP A 65 -5.69 -9.29 11.83
C ASP A 65 -5.50 -8.78 13.26
N LYS A 66 -4.51 -9.35 13.97
CA LYS A 66 -4.21 -9.06 15.39
C LYS A 66 -3.77 -7.63 15.67
N THR A 67 -3.45 -6.85 14.63
CA THR A 67 -3.05 -5.44 14.80
C THR A 67 -4.25 -4.51 14.81
N VAL A 68 -5.46 -5.01 14.51
CA VAL A 68 -6.70 -4.23 14.45
C VAL A 68 -7.48 -4.40 15.76
N ARG A 69 -7.91 -3.28 16.35
CA ARG A 69 -9.01 -3.28 17.33
C ARG A 69 -10.29 -3.11 16.54
N VAL A 70 -11.17 -4.10 16.58
CA VAL A 70 -12.50 -4.02 15.95
C VAL A 70 -13.44 -3.40 16.98
N ASP A 71 -14.02 -2.24 16.66
CA ASP A 71 -15.05 -1.65 17.49
C ASP A 71 -16.30 -2.54 17.42
N GLN A 72 -16.66 -3.17 18.53
CA GLN A 72 -17.99 -3.77 18.67
C GLN A 72 -18.98 -2.61 18.83
N LYS A 73 -19.83 -2.36 17.82
CA LYS A 73 -20.97 -1.48 18.02
C LYS A 73 -21.98 -2.25 18.86
N ASP A 74 -22.19 -1.78 20.09
CA ASP A 74 -23.30 -2.23 20.92
C ASP A 74 -24.61 -1.96 20.17
N GLU A 75 -25.27 -3.03 19.73
CA GLU A 75 -26.64 -2.96 19.22
C GLU A 75 -27.55 -2.62 20.42
N GLN A 76 -28.16 -1.43 20.37
CA GLN A 76 -29.31 -1.05 21.21
C GLN A 76 -30.60 -1.43 20.51
#